data_AF-A0ABD5LY70-F1
#
_entry.id   AF-A0ABD5LY70-F1
#
_cell.length_a   1.000
_cell.length_b   1.000
_cell.length_c   1.000
_cell.angle_alpha   90.00
_cell.angle_beta   90.00
_cell.angle_gamma   90.00
#
_symmetry.space_group_name_H-M   'P 1'
#
loop_
_entity.id
_entity.type
_entity.pdbx_description
1 polymer ?
#
loop_
_entity_poly.entity_id
_entity_poly.type
_entity_poly.pdbx_seq_one_letter_code
_entity_poly.pdbx_strand_id
1 'polypeptide(L)' 'MQADCLQWLSQSNEQFDVIFIDPPTFSNSKRMENTFDVQRDHIELMKHLKRLLRKGGTIMFSNNKRGFKWIMKH' A
#
# COMPACT_ATOMS: atom_id res chain seq x y z
N MET A 1 -16.26 -7.07 -7.63
CA MET A 1 -15.27 -7.91 -6.92
C MET A 1 -14.43 -7.01 -6.03
N GLN A 2 -14.78 -6.87 -4.75
CA GLN A 2 -13.88 -6.27 -3.76
C GLN A 2 -12.98 -7.38 -3.24
N ALA A 3 -11.81 -7.54 -3.87
CA ALA A 3 -10.73 -8.32 -3.27
C ALA A 3 -10.10 -7.49 -2.15
N ASP A 4 -9.73 -8.13 -1.05
CA ASP A 4 -8.95 -7.48 0.01
C ASP A 4 -7.56 -7.18 -0.53
N CYS A 5 -7.33 -5.94 -0.99
CA CYS A 5 -6.09 -5.55 -1.64
C CYS A 5 -4.87 -5.77 -0.75
N LEU A 6 -4.97 -5.58 0.57
CA LEU A 6 -3.84 -5.77 1.49
C LEU A 6 -3.53 -7.26 1.66
N GLN A 7 -4.56 -8.10 1.77
CA GLN A 7 -4.38 -9.56 1.78
C GLN A 7 -3.80 -10.06 0.46
N TRP A 8 -4.27 -9.56 -0.68
CA TRP A 8 -3.74 -9.92 -1.99
C TRP A 8 -2.27 -9.46 -2.14
N LEU A 9 -1.94 -8.25 -1.70
CA LEU A 9 -0.58 -7.72 -1.71
C LEU A 9 0.39 -8.54 -0.83
N SER A 10 -0.10 -9.16 0.25
CA SER A 10 0.73 -10.03 1.12
C SER A 10 0.90 -11.45 0.56
N GLN A 11 -0.08 -11.95 -0.21
CA GLN A 11 -0.05 -13.31 -0.75
C GLN A 11 0.52 -13.41 -2.17
N SER A 12 0.45 -12.35 -2.97
CA SER A 12 0.92 -12.36 -4.36
C SER A 12 2.44 -12.53 -4.46
N ASN A 13 2.88 -13.21 -5.51
CA ASN A 13 4.29 -13.32 -5.92
C ASN A 13 4.51 -12.80 -7.36
N GLU A 14 3.49 -12.18 -7.95
CA GLU A 14 3.61 -11.53 -9.25
C GLU A 14 4.56 -10.33 -9.16
N GLN A 15 5.20 -9.99 -10.28
CA GLN A 15 6.03 -8.80 -10.36
C GLN A 15 5.60 -7.88 -11.49
N PHE A 16 5.59 -6.58 -11.20
CA PHE A 16 5.13 -5.51 -12.07
C PHE A 16 6.26 -4.52 -12.37
N ASP A 17 6.27 -3.98 -13.58
CA ASP A 17 7.17 -2.91 -14.00
C ASP A 17 6.67 -1.53 -13.51
N VAL A 18 5.35 -1.36 -13.42
CA VAL A 18 4.71 -0.14 -12.92
C VAL A 18 3.59 -0.54 -11.96
N ILE A 19 3.57 0.06 -10.77
CA ILE A 19 2.51 -0.12 -9.78
C ILE A 19 1.91 1.26 -9.46
N PHE A 20 0.61 1.43 -9.68
CA PHE A 20 -0.14 2.60 -9.24
C PHE A 20 -0.90 2.25 -7.96
N ILE A 21 -0.83 3.13 -6.95
CA ILE A 21 -1.57 2.96 -5.72
C ILE A 21 -2.13 4.28 -5.19
N ASP A 22 -3.40 4.24 -4.81
CA ASP A 22 -4.14 5.33 -4.18
C ASP A 22 -4.89 4.79 -2.96
N PRO A 23 -4.23 4.61 -1.80
CA PRO A 23 -4.88 4.04 -0.63
C PRO A 23 -5.81 5.07 0.02
N PRO A 24 -6.92 4.61 0.64
CA PRO A 24 -7.81 5.51 1.39
C PRO A 24 -7.07 6.12 2.58
N THR A 25 -7.43 7.34 2.98
CA THR A 25 -6.85 7.98 4.18
C THR A 25 -6.99 7.11 5.43
N PHE A 26 -8.17 6.53 5.62
CA PHE A 26 -8.49 5.59 6.69
C PHE A 26 -9.47 4.55 6.16
N SER A 27 -9.33 3.29 6.57
CA SER A 27 -10.26 2.21 6.23
C SER A 27 -10.56 1.35 7.45
N ASN A 28 -11.86 1.19 7.71
CA ASN A 28 -12.38 0.13 8.57
C ASN A 28 -12.63 -1.09 7.68
N SER A 29 -11.60 -1.86 7.41
CA SER A 29 -11.82 -3.17 6.81
C SER A 29 -12.57 -4.01 7.84
N LYS A 30 -13.85 -4.31 7.58
CA LYS A 30 -14.62 -5.28 8.39
C LYS A 30 -14.08 -6.71 8.27
N ARG A 31 -13.04 -6.91 7.46
CA ARG A 31 -12.54 -8.21 6.98
C ARG A 31 -11.07 -8.48 7.33
N MET A 32 -10.31 -7.44 7.70
CA MET A 32 -9.08 -7.56 8.48
C MET A 32 -9.42 -7.20 9.92
N GLU A 33 -8.84 -7.88 10.90
CA GLU A 33 -9.02 -7.54 12.33
C GLU A 33 -8.48 -6.13 12.69
N ASN A 34 -7.84 -5.44 11.75
CA ASN A 34 -7.14 -4.18 11.96
C ASN A 34 -7.65 -3.07 11.03
N THR A 35 -7.68 -1.85 11.57
CA THR A 35 -7.90 -0.61 10.81
C THR A 35 -6.66 -0.24 10.01
N PHE A 36 -6.83 0.45 8.90
CA PHE A 36 -5.75 1.02 8.10
C PHE A 36 -5.76 2.55 8.20
N ASP A 37 -4.62 3.18 8.48
CA ASP A 37 -4.39 4.63 8.35
C ASP A 37 -3.16 4.86 7.47
N VAL A 38 -3.33 5.57 6.35
CA VAL A 38 -2.24 5.79 5.39
C VAL A 38 -1.01 6.45 6.02
N GLN A 39 -1.17 7.35 7.00
CA GLN A 39 -0.05 8.00 7.66
C GLN A 39 0.75 7.03 8.53
N ARG A 40 0.05 6.12 9.23
CA ARG A 40 0.66 5.13 10.12
C ARG A 40 1.27 3.97 9.34
N ASP A 41 0.57 3.52 8.29
CA ASP A 41 0.77 2.21 7.68
C ASP A 41 1.43 2.27 6.28
N HIS A 42 1.64 3.46 5.70
CA HIS A 42 2.26 3.59 4.36
C HIS A 42 3.60 2.87 4.23
N ILE A 43 4.41 2.79 5.28
CA ILE A 43 5.70 2.08 5.24
C ILE A 43 5.50 0.58 5.02
N GLU A 44 4.55 -0.04 5.72
CA GLU A 44 4.27 -1.47 5.55
C GLU A 44 3.67 -1.74 4.17
N LEU A 45 2.76 -0.88 3.73
CA LEU A 45 2.22 -0.91 2.37
C LEU A 45 3.34 -0.85 1.32
N MET A 46 4.29 0.08 1.45
CA MET A 46 5.41 0.21 0.54
C MET A 46 6.33 -1.02 0.53
N LYS A 47 6.51 -1.72 1.66
CA LYS A 47 7.28 -2.98 1.68
C LYS A 47 6.61 -4.06 0.84
N HIS A 48 5.29 -4.21 0.96
CA HIS A 48 4.54 -5.15 0.14
C HIS A 48 4.64 -4.80 -1.35
N LEU A 49 4.48 -3.53 -1.72
CA LEU A 49 4.61 -3.10 -3.11
C LEU A 49 6.02 -3.31 -3.66
N LYS A 50 7.06 -3.02 -2.87
CA LYS A 50 8.45 -3.22 -3.28
C LYS A 50 8.77 -4.69 -3.57
N ARG A 51 8.16 -5.63 -2.84
CA ARG A 51 8.30 -7.08 -3.11
C ARG A 51 7.72 -7.47 -4.47
N LEU A 52 6.66 -6.80 -4.90
CA LEU A 52 5.99 -7.03 -6.17
C LEU A 52 6.56 -6.16 -7.30
N LEU A 53 7.55 -5.31 -7.03
CA LEU A 53 8.13 -4.43 -8.03
C LEU A 53 9.34 -5.12 -8.67
N ARG A 54 9.36 -5.21 -10.00
CA ARG A 54 10.54 -5.66 -10.74
C ARG A 54 11.71 -4.70 -10.51
N LYS A 55 12.92 -5.22 -10.67
CA LYS A 55 14.13 -4.38 -10.64
C LYS A 55 14.02 -3.28 -11.71
N GLY A 56 14.15 -2.03 -11.30
CA GLY A 56 14.02 -0.87 -12.20
C GLY A 56 12.58 -0.42 -12.46
N GLY A 57 11.58 -1.10 -11.88
CA GLY A 57 10.19 -0.67 -11.94
C GLY A 57 9.93 0.60 -11.13
N THR A 58 8.74 1.18 -11.32
CA THR A 58 8.31 2.41 -10.65
C THR A 58 7.01 2.20 -9.86
N ILE A 59 6.94 2.77 -8.66
CA ILE A 59 5.71 2.86 -7.87
C ILE A 59 5.22 4.32 -7.92
N MET A 60 3.99 4.51 -8.39
CA MET A 60 3.28 5.79 -8.32
C MET A 60 2.32 5.75 -7.12
N PHE A 61 2.69 6.45 -6.04
CA PHE A 61 1.90 6.55 -4.83
C PHE A 61 1.18 7.91 -4.78
N SER A 62 -0.14 7.89 -4.72
CA SER A 62 -0.98 9.06 -4.42
C SER A 62 -1.78 8.81 -3.15
N ASN A 63 -2.20 9.88 -2.46
CA ASN A 63 -3.24 9.81 -1.43
C ASN A 63 -3.84 11.20 -1.21
N ASN A 64 -5.01 11.27 -0.58
CA ASN A 64 -5.75 12.51 -0.33
C ASN A 64 -5.74 12.99 1.14
N LYS A 65 -4.90 12.41 2.02
CA LYS A 65 -4.84 12.81 3.43
C LYS A 65 -4.23 14.21 3.55
N ARG A 66 -5.03 15.17 4.02
CA ARG A 66 -4.54 16.52 4.34
C ARG A 66 -3.44 16.43 5.41
N GLY A 67 -2.31 17.10 5.14
CA GLY A 67 -1.17 17.10 6.06
C GLY A 67 -0.42 15.77 6.12
N PHE A 68 -0.59 14.89 5.12
CA PHE A 68 0.23 13.69 5.00
C PHE A 68 1.72 14.05 5.02
N LYS A 69 2.47 13.35 5.86
CA LYS A 69 3.92 13.46 5.95
C LYS A 69 4.53 12.14 5.51
N TRP A 70 5.38 12.20 4.49
CA TRP A 70 6.21 11.06 4.14
C TRP A 70 7.29 10.89 5.21
N ILE A 71 7.13 9.91 6.11
CA ILE A 71 8.07 9.66 7.21
C ILE A 71 8.84 8.39 6.88
N MET A 72 10.11 8.54 6.51
CA MET A 72 11.02 7.41 6.41
C MET A 72 11.54 7.09 7.80
N LYS A 73 11.28 5.87 8.30
CA LYS A 73 12.03 5.35 9.45
C LYS A 73 13.38 4.85 8.91
N HIS A 74 14.46 5.47 9.35
CA HIS A 74 15.83 4.96 9.16
C HIS A 74 16.02 3.65 9.91
#